data_AF-A0A0B1S5M4-F1
#
_entry.id   AF-A0A0B1S5M4-F1
#
_cell.length_a   1.000
_cell.length_b   1.000
_cell.length_c   1.000
_cell.angle_alpha   90.00
_cell.angle_beta   90.00
_cell.angle_gamma   90.00
#
_symmetry.space_group_name_H-M   'P 1'
#
loop_
_entity.id
_entity.type
_entity.pdbx_description
1 polymer ?
#
loop_
_entity_poly.entity_id
_entity_poly.type
_entity_poly.pdbx_seq_one_letter_code
_entity_poly.pdbx_strand_id
1 'polypeptide(L)'
;MMERVCGHIPLRMIRKTRTKYFHNDVLDVTGTDENFIRETCANLIRKIEDSDTEERELFELMHAMMQFEPAARITMADALQSAFFDRLPENKRIPGLHASCPARRPGITDPLHRSVRGHTVDLTGEEEAD
;
A
#
# COMPACT_ATOMS: atom_id res chain seq x y z
N MET A 1 5.36 22.12 -11.28
CA MET A 1 4.58 21.69 -10.09
C MET A 1 4.52 20.17 -9.95
N MET A 2 3.85 19.42 -10.84
CA MET A 2 3.72 17.96 -10.67
C MET A 2 5.05 17.20 -10.61
N GLU A 3 6.05 17.58 -11.43
CA GLU A 3 7.37 16.95 -11.33
C GLU A 3 8.07 17.16 -9.98
N ARG A 4 7.75 18.28 -9.31
CA ARG A 4 8.25 18.57 -7.98
C ARG A 4 7.61 17.68 -6.92
N VAL A 5 6.29 17.47 -7.03
CA VAL A 5 5.49 16.71 -6.06
C VAL A 5 5.69 15.20 -6.23
N CYS A 6 5.59 14.69 -7.47
CA CYS A 6 5.52 13.27 -7.78
C CYS A 6 6.81 12.69 -8.38
N GLY A 7 7.83 13.52 -8.64
CA GLY A 7 9.03 13.11 -9.37
C GLY A 7 8.90 13.25 -10.89
N HIS A 8 9.90 12.78 -11.64
CA HIS A 8 9.97 12.99 -13.09
C HIS A 8 8.84 12.30 -13.87
N ILE A 9 8.36 12.96 -14.94
CA ILE A 9 7.38 12.35 -15.84
C ILE A 9 8.05 11.23 -16.63
N PRO A 10 7.44 10.03 -16.71
CA PRO A 10 7.98 8.92 -17.49
C PRO A 10 8.18 9.28 -18.96
N LEU A 11 9.36 8.96 -19.49
CA LEU A 11 9.78 9.28 -20.87
C LEU A 11 8.78 8.79 -21.93
N ARG A 12 8.14 7.64 -21.70
CA ARG A 12 7.10 7.11 -22.59
C ARG A 12 5.93 8.08 -22.73
N MET A 13 5.52 8.75 -21.65
CA MET A 13 4.44 9.73 -21.69
C MET A 13 4.89 11.02 -22.40
N ILE A 14 6.10 11.48 -22.11
CA ILE A 14 6.71 12.66 -22.76
C ILE A 14 6.77 12.49 -24.28
N ARG A 15 7.24 11.34 -24.76
CA ARG A 15 7.36 11.05 -26.19
C ARG A 15 6.01 10.76 -26.87
N LYS A 16 5.01 10.31 -26.12
CA LYS A 16 3.67 10.00 -26.66
C LYS A 16 2.80 11.24 -26.82
N THR A 17 2.99 12.27 -25.99
CA THR A 17 2.18 13.49 -26.05
C THR A 17 2.53 14.35 -27.28
N ARG A 18 1.56 15.13 -27.76
CA ARG A 18 1.72 16.08 -28.88
C ARG A 18 1.89 17.54 -28.41
N THR A 19 2.12 17.73 -27.11
CA THR A 19 2.20 19.06 -26.49
C THR A 19 3.58 19.69 -26.67
N LYS A 20 3.64 21.02 -26.76
CA LYS A 20 4.88 21.81 -26.88
C LYS A 20 5.65 22.04 -25.57
N TYR A 21 5.22 21.44 -24.46
CA TYR A 21 5.77 21.69 -23.13
C TYR A 21 7.07 20.94 -22.83
N PHE A 22 7.60 20.17 -23.78
CA PHE A 22 8.80 19.37 -23.58
C PHE A 22 9.85 19.73 -24.63
N HIS A 23 11.08 19.96 -24.18
CA HIS A 23 12.25 20.17 -25.03
C HIS A 23 13.34 19.18 -24.61
N ASN A 24 13.91 18.44 -25.57
CA ASN A 24 14.89 17.37 -25.31
C ASN A 24 14.44 16.39 -24.22
N ASP A 25 13.18 15.93 -24.30
CA ASP A 25 12.56 15.02 -23.33
C ASP A 25 12.45 15.57 -21.88
N VAL A 26 12.66 16.87 -21.66
CA VAL A 26 12.54 17.55 -20.35
C VAL A 26 11.42 18.59 -20.40
N LEU A 27 10.69 18.75 -19.29
CA LEU A 27 9.64 19.77 -19.17
C LEU A 27 10.24 21.18 -19.31
N ASP A 28 9.75 21.94 -20.27
CA ASP A 28 10.09 23.35 -20.44
C ASP A 28 9.36 24.19 -19.38
N VAL A 29 10.16 24.78 -18.49
CA VAL A 29 9.70 25.62 -17.37
C VAL A 29 9.95 27.11 -17.62
N THR A 30 10.37 27.49 -18.83
CA THR A 30 10.59 28.89 -19.18
C THR A 30 9.30 29.71 -18.96
N GLY A 31 9.44 30.85 -18.28
CA GLY A 31 8.31 31.70 -17.92
C GLY A 31 7.51 31.23 -16.71
N THR A 32 7.95 30.20 -15.99
CA THR A 32 7.39 29.82 -14.68
C THR A 32 8.24 30.35 -13.53
N ASP A 33 7.61 30.61 -12.39
CA ASP A 33 8.31 31.00 -11.16
C ASP A 33 8.77 29.75 -10.39
N GLU A 34 10.01 29.33 -10.67
CA GLU A 34 10.60 28.15 -10.05
C GLU A 34 10.76 28.29 -8.54
N ASN A 35 11.00 29.50 -8.03
CA ASN A 35 11.13 29.75 -6.59
C ASN A 35 9.78 29.54 -5.91
N PHE A 36 8.72 30.15 -6.46
CA PHE A 36 7.36 29.93 -5.98
C PHE A 36 6.98 28.45 -5.99
N ILE A 37 7.31 27.72 -7.06
CA ILE A 37 7.03 26.28 -7.16
C ILE A 37 7.83 25.51 -6.09
N ARG A 38 9.10 25.84 -5.87
CA ARG A 38 9.95 25.16 -4.89
C ARG A 38 9.47 25.37 -3.45
N GLU A 39 8.97 26.58 -3.15
CA GLU A 39 8.46 26.97 -1.84
C GLU A 39 7.06 26.42 -1.57
N THR A 40 6.20 26.40 -2.60
CA THR A 40 4.78 26.02 -2.46
C THR A 40 4.56 24.53 -2.62
N CYS A 41 5.30 23.87 -3.53
CA CYS A 41 5.09 22.45 -3.82
C CYS A 41 6.05 21.56 -3.01
N ALA A 42 5.49 20.86 -2.02
CA ALA A 42 6.20 19.84 -1.28
C ALA A 42 6.45 18.57 -2.13
N ASN A 43 7.60 17.94 -1.94
CA ASN A 43 7.89 16.63 -2.53
C ASN A 43 7.24 15.54 -1.68
N LEU A 44 6.42 14.68 -2.31
CA LEU A 44 5.60 13.72 -1.58
C LEU A 44 6.44 12.59 -0.95
N ILE A 45 7.52 12.17 -1.60
CA ILE A 45 8.43 11.14 -1.05
C ILE A 45 9.07 11.65 0.24
N ARG A 46 9.55 12.90 0.25
CA ARG A 46 10.09 13.51 1.48
C ARG A 46 9.03 13.63 2.57
N LYS A 47 7.78 13.97 2.20
CA LYS A 47 6.68 13.99 3.17
C LYS A 47 6.48 12.63 3.81
N ILE A 48 6.51 11.53 3.05
CA ILE A 48 6.44 10.16 3.59
C ILE A 48 7.58 9.88 4.57
N GLU A 49 8.81 10.29 4.24
CA GLU A 49 10.01 10.08 5.07
C GLU A 49 9.99 10.87 6.38
N ASP A 50 9.46 12.10 6.34
CA ASP A 50 9.41 13.03 7.48
C ASP A 50 8.15 12.84 8.36
N SER A 51 7.25 11.92 8.00
CA SER A 51 5.94 11.75 8.65
C SER A 51 5.96 10.76 9.81
N ASP A 52 5.01 10.93 10.73
CA ASP A 52 4.65 9.88 11.68
C ASP A 52 3.88 8.74 11.01
N THR A 53 3.53 7.70 11.77
CA THR A 53 2.88 6.50 11.24
C THR A 53 1.54 6.81 10.55
N GLU A 54 0.72 7.69 11.10
CA GLU A 54 -0.62 7.95 10.57
C GLU A 54 -0.57 8.83 9.32
N GLU A 55 0.24 9.88 9.36
CA GLU A 55 0.49 10.76 8.21
C GLU A 55 1.17 10.01 7.07
N ARG A 56 2.09 9.10 7.40
CA ARG A 56 2.79 8.27 6.42
C ARG A 56 1.83 7.43 5.59
N GLU A 57 0.87 6.75 6.22
CA GLU A 57 -0.12 5.94 5.51
C GLU A 57 -0.97 6.78 4.55
N LEU A 58 -1.31 8.02 4.93
CA LEU A 58 -2.01 8.95 4.06
C LEU A 58 -1.14 9.33 2.86
N PHE A 59 0.11 9.73 3.08
CA PHE A 59 0.98 10.16 2.00
C PHE A 59 1.37 9.01 1.07
N GLU A 60 1.54 7.79 1.59
CA GLU A 60 1.74 6.58 0.78
C GLU A 60 0.52 6.30 -0.11
N LEU A 61 -0.70 6.41 0.44
CA LEU A 61 -1.93 6.28 -0.35
C LEU A 61 -2.03 7.36 -1.43
N MET A 62 -1.76 8.62 -1.09
CA MET A 62 -1.74 9.73 -2.06
C MET A 62 -0.70 9.49 -3.16
N HIS A 63 0.49 9.01 -2.80
CA HIS A 63 1.56 8.72 -3.75
C HIS A 63 1.17 7.60 -4.73
N ALA A 64 0.46 6.57 -4.25
CA ALA A 64 -0.06 5.52 -5.10
C ALA A 64 -1.18 6.01 -6.04
N MET A 65 -2.02 6.95 -5.58
CA MET A 65 -3.07 7.60 -6.39
C MET A 65 -2.51 8.59 -7.42
N MET A 66 -1.36 9.20 -7.15
CA MET A 66 -0.77 10.27 -7.98
C MET A 66 0.29 9.79 -8.97
N GLN A 67 0.42 8.47 -9.18
CA GLN A 67 1.32 7.92 -10.19
C GLN A 67 0.99 8.46 -11.60
N PHE A 68 2.03 8.86 -12.33
CA PHE A 68 1.89 9.35 -13.71
C PHE A 68 1.35 8.25 -14.63
N GLU A 69 1.93 7.05 -14.54
CA GLU A 69 1.50 5.93 -15.35
C GLU A 69 0.15 5.38 -14.88
N PRO A 70 -0.91 5.42 -15.70
CA PRO A 70 -2.23 4.94 -15.29
C PRO A 70 -2.22 3.47 -14.88
N ALA A 71 -1.38 2.65 -15.52
CA ALA A 71 -1.25 1.23 -15.21
C ALA A 71 -0.54 0.96 -13.85
N ALA A 72 0.22 1.93 -13.34
CA ALA A 72 0.87 1.85 -12.04
C ALA A 72 0.07 2.54 -10.93
N ARG A 73 -0.97 3.29 -11.29
CA ARG A 73 -1.83 4.01 -10.35
C ARG A 73 -2.76 3.02 -9.65
N ILE A 74 -2.87 3.17 -8.32
CA ILE A 74 -3.78 2.35 -7.52
C ILE A 74 -5.22 2.47 -8.02
N THR A 75 -5.95 1.36 -8.02
CA THR A 75 -7.38 1.38 -8.33
C THR A 75 -8.17 1.87 -7.13
N MET A 76 -9.41 2.32 -7.33
CA MET A 76 -10.28 2.69 -6.22
C MET A 76 -10.52 1.50 -5.26
N ALA A 77 -10.67 0.29 -5.80
CA ALA A 77 -10.92 -0.91 -4.98
C ALA A 77 -9.72 -1.24 -4.07
N ASP A 78 -8.50 -1.09 -4.57
CA ASP A 78 -7.28 -1.30 -3.78
C ASP A 78 -7.07 -0.14 -2.78
N ALA A 79 -7.37 1.09 -3.18
CA ALA A 79 -7.24 2.26 -2.32
C ALA A 79 -8.14 2.18 -1.08
N LEU A 80 -9.37 1.70 -1.24
CA LEU A 80 -10.31 1.53 -0.13
C LEU A 80 -9.87 0.43 0.86
N GLN A 81 -8.93 -0.44 0.48
CA GLN A 81 -8.33 -1.45 1.35
C GLN A 81 -7.03 -0.95 2.03
N SER A 82 -6.66 0.32 1.85
CA SER A 82 -5.49 0.91 2.49
C SER A 82 -5.63 0.94 4.01
N ALA A 83 -4.52 0.66 4.72
CA ALA A 83 -4.42 0.74 6.17
C ALA A 83 -4.82 2.12 6.73
N PHE A 84 -4.68 3.18 5.92
CA PHE A 84 -5.15 4.52 6.26
C PHE A 84 -6.62 4.54 6.69
N PHE A 85 -7.47 3.72 6.07
CA PHE A 85 -8.90 3.66 6.38
C PHE A 85 -9.27 2.71 7.52
N ASP A 86 -8.32 1.92 8.05
CA ASP A 86 -8.57 0.98 9.15
C ASP A 86 -8.96 1.72 10.43
N ARG A 87 -8.48 2.95 10.61
CA ARG A 87 -8.80 3.81 11.77
C ARG A 87 -10.17 4.49 11.68
N LEU A 88 -10.92 4.32 10.58
CA LEU A 88 -12.25 4.93 10.45
C LEU A 88 -13.24 4.36 11.47
N PRO A 89 -14.07 5.19 12.12
CA PRO A 89 -15.21 4.72 12.90
C PRO A 89 -16.14 3.82 12.08
N GLU A 90 -16.78 2.83 12.71
CA GLU A 90 -17.64 1.85 12.02
C GLU A 90 -18.74 2.48 11.17
N ASN A 91 -19.34 3.57 11.65
CA ASN A 91 -20.38 4.31 10.94
C ASN A 91 -19.88 5.06 9.69
N LYS A 92 -18.56 5.13 9.48
CA LYS A 92 -17.92 5.70 8.28
C LYS A 92 -17.26 4.64 7.39
N ARG A 93 -17.23 3.37 7.83
CA ARG A 93 -16.70 2.27 7.02
C ARG A 93 -17.73 1.84 5.98
N ILE A 94 -17.26 1.37 4.84
CA ILE A 94 -18.11 0.84 3.77
C ILE A 94 -18.51 -0.59 4.15
N PRO A 95 -19.82 -0.91 4.29
CA PRO A 95 -20.26 -2.26 4.62
C PRO A 95 -19.79 -3.28 3.59
N GLY A 96 -19.24 -4.41 4.06
CA GLY A 96 -18.73 -5.47 3.20
C GLY A 96 -17.30 -5.27 2.66
N LEU A 97 -16.68 -4.10 2.90
CA LEU A 97 -15.26 -3.88 2.71
C LEU A 97 -14.55 -4.11 4.04
N HIS A 98 -14.00 -5.30 4.25
CA HIS A 98 -13.08 -5.51 5.36
C HIS A 98 -11.68 -5.06 4.94
N ALA A 99 -11.01 -4.35 5.84
CA ALA A 99 -9.57 -4.10 5.77
C ALA A 99 -8.87 -5.39 5.33
N SER A 100 -8.01 -5.30 4.31
CA SER A 100 -7.24 -6.47 3.91
C SER A 100 -6.47 -6.92 5.15
N CYS A 101 -6.89 -8.04 5.74
CA CYS A 101 -6.06 -8.71 6.73
C CYS A 101 -4.68 -8.85 6.09
N PRO A 102 -3.57 -8.48 6.76
CA PRO A 102 -2.27 -8.78 6.21
C PRO A 102 -2.28 -10.28 5.97
N ALA A 103 -2.24 -10.66 4.70
CA ALA A 103 -2.41 -12.04 4.29
C ALA A 103 -1.42 -12.85 5.12
N ARG A 104 -1.93 -13.68 6.03
CA ARG A 104 -1.12 -14.76 6.60
C ARG A 104 -0.59 -15.49 5.37
N ARG A 105 0.73 -15.43 5.17
CA ARG A 105 1.40 -16.18 4.10
C ARG A 105 0.83 -17.60 4.14
N PRO A 106 0.14 -18.08 3.09
CA PRO A 106 -0.23 -19.48 3.02
C PRO A 106 1.09 -20.24 2.82
N GLY A 107 1.62 -20.89 3.86
CA GLY A 107 2.80 -21.74 3.68
C GLY A 107 3.77 -21.95 4.85
N ILE A 108 3.44 -21.65 6.10
CA ILE A 108 4.20 -22.22 7.23
C ILE A 108 3.21 -22.84 8.20
N THR A 109 3.04 -24.16 8.08
CA THR A 109 2.53 -24.99 9.17
C THR A 109 3.49 -24.82 10.35
N ASP A 110 3.03 -24.15 11.41
CA ASP A 110 3.70 -24.16 12.71
C ASP A 110 3.60 -25.57 13.30
N PRO A 111 4.70 -26.34 13.42
CA PRO A 111 4.63 -27.73 13.88
C PRO A 111 4.70 -27.87 15.40
N LEU A 112 4.34 -26.87 16.20
CA LEU A 112 4.46 -26.98 17.67
C LEU A 112 3.24 -26.48 18.44
N HIS A 113 2.05 -27.00 18.14
CA HIS A 113 1.04 -27.21 19.20
C HIS A 113 -0.07 -28.18 18.76
N ARG A 114 0.08 -29.47 19.09
CA ARG A 114 -1.10 -30.34 19.28
C ARG A 114 -0.98 -31.09 20.60
N SER A 115 -1.49 -30.43 21.63
CA SER A 115 -1.84 -31.05 22.89
C SER A 115 -3.06 -31.96 22.71
N VAL A 116 -2.89 -33.21 23.12
CA VAL A 116 -3.80 -34.03 23.94
C VAL A 116 -5.31 -33.88 23.69
N ARG A 117 -5.91 -34.92 23.10
CA ARG A 117 -7.20 -35.57 23.44
C ARG A 117 -7.12 -36.98 22.82
N GLY A 118 -7.32 -38.13 23.48
CA GLY A 118 -8.18 -38.46 24.61
C GLY A 118 -9.44 -39.17 24.10
N HIS A 119 -9.40 -40.51 23.97
CA HIS A 119 -10.51 -41.50 23.82
C HIS A 119 -9.86 -42.85 23.44
N THR A 120 -10.20 -44.06 23.92
CA THR A 120 -11.20 -44.62 24.85
C THR A 120 -10.76 -46.07 25.16
N VAL A 121 -11.08 -46.55 26.36
CA VAL A 121 -11.34 -47.95 26.81
C VAL A 121 -11.70 -48.94 25.67
N ASP A 122 -11.36 -50.24 25.67
CA ASP A 122 -11.49 -51.24 26.74
C ASP A 122 -10.80 -52.60 26.39
N LEU A 123 -10.44 -53.36 27.45
CA LEU A 123 -10.51 -54.82 27.66
C LEU A 123 -9.76 -55.84 26.76
N THR A 124 -8.77 -56.51 27.37
CA THR A 124 -8.56 -57.98 27.53
C THR A 124 -7.35 -58.12 28.48
N GLY A 125 -7.36 -58.74 29.66
CA GLY A 125 -7.99 -60.00 30.06
C GLY A 125 -6.97 -61.14 29.89
N GLU A 126 -6.64 -61.81 31.01
CA GLU A 126 -5.89 -63.10 31.17
C GLU A 126 -4.37 -62.97 31.46
N GLU A 127 -3.97 -63.15 32.74
CA GLU A 127 -3.41 -64.37 33.39
C GLU A 127 -1.86 -64.39 33.26
N GLU A 128 -1.01 -64.70 34.26
CA GLU A 128 -1.03 -65.78 35.24
C GLU A 128 0.05 -65.52 36.33
N ALA A 129 -0.05 -66.26 37.45
CA ALA A 129 0.81 -66.33 38.65
C ALA A 129 2.27 -66.76 38.33
N ASP A 130 3.28 -66.75 39.21
CA ASP A 130 3.42 -66.97 40.65
C ASP A 130 4.78 -66.38 41.11
#